data_AF-A0A0J5K377-F1
#
_entry.id   AF-A0A0J5K377-F1
#
_cell.length_a   1.000
_cell.length_b   1.000
_cell.length_c   1.000
_cell.angle_alpha   90.00
_cell.angle_beta   90.00
_cell.angle_gamma   90.00
#
_symmetry.space_group_name_H-M   'P 1'
#
loop_
_entity.id
_entity.type
_entity.pdbx_description
1 polymer ?
#
loop_
_entity_poly.entity_id
_entity_poly.type
_entity_poly.pdbx_seq_one_letter_code
_entity_poly.pdbx_strand_id
1 'polypeptide(L)'
;TDSQIAALERKACDDEACGEIETAHPGYLGSQDTFYVGNLKGVGRIYQQTFVDTYSKVAHCKLYVTKTPITAADLLNDRVLPFYASQGLPMLRILTDRG
;
A
#
# COMPACT_ATOMS: atom_id res chain seq x y z
N THR A 1 -5.02 17.53 -36.54
CA THR A 1 -4.54 16.13 -36.61
C THR A 1 -3.23 16.00 -35.86
N ASP A 2 -2.25 16.88 -36.09
CA ASP A 2 -0.95 16.86 -35.39
C ASP A 2 -1.03 17.27 -33.89
N SER A 3 -1.95 18.17 -33.54
CA SER A 3 -2.15 18.60 -32.15
C SER A 3 -2.68 17.49 -31.24
N GLN A 4 -3.42 16.53 -31.79
CA GLN A 4 -3.94 15.37 -31.05
C GLN A 4 -2.85 14.32 -30.85
N ILE A 5 -1.98 14.14 -31.84
CA ILE A 5 -0.81 13.25 -31.75
C ILE A 5 0.17 13.77 -30.70
N ALA A 6 0.49 15.06 -30.72
CA ALA A 6 1.37 15.68 -29.72
C ALA A 6 0.77 15.70 -28.29
N ALA A 7 -0.55 15.58 -28.15
CA ALA A 7 -1.22 15.44 -26.86
C ALA A 7 -1.16 13.99 -26.35
N LEU A 8 -1.30 13.00 -27.25
CA LEU A 8 -1.12 11.58 -26.93
C LEU A 8 0.33 11.26 -26.55
N GLU A 9 1.30 11.83 -27.26
CA GLU A 9 2.73 11.64 -26.97
C GLU A 9 3.14 12.27 -25.64
N ARG A 10 2.61 13.47 -25.31
CA ARG A 10 2.81 14.07 -23.99
C ARG A 10 2.21 13.23 -22.87
N LYS A 11 0.99 12.72 -23.08
CA LYS A 11 0.34 11.84 -22.10
C LYS A 11 1.12 10.54 -21.89
N ALA A 12 1.66 9.94 -22.96
CA ALA A 12 2.48 8.74 -22.85
C ALA A 12 3.77 8.98 -22.06
N CYS A 13 4.42 10.13 -22.26
CA CYS A 13 5.61 10.54 -21.50
C CYS A 13 5.29 10.82 -20.02
N ASP A 14 4.15 11.46 -19.74
CA ASP A 14 3.67 11.69 -18.37
C ASP A 14 3.35 10.35 -17.66
N ASP A 15 2.77 9.38 -18.36
CA ASP A 15 2.48 8.04 -17.83
C ASP A 15 3.78 7.24 -17.53
N GLU A 16 4.84 7.41 -18.33
CA GLU A 16 6.17 6.81 -18.06
C GLU A 16 6.85 7.41 -16.80
N ALA A 17 6.72 8.71 -16.57
CA ALA A 17 7.35 9.38 -15.42
C ALA A 17 6.53 9.29 -14.11
N CYS A 18 5.23 9.02 -14.19
CA CYS A 18 4.31 9.06 -13.03
C CYS A 18 4.19 7.72 -12.28
N GLY A 19 4.90 6.66 -12.71
CA GLY A 19 4.67 5.30 -12.21
C GLY A 19 5.72 4.72 -11.26
N GLU A 20 6.98 5.16 -11.35
CA GLU A 20 8.05 4.54 -10.55
C GLU A 20 8.26 5.30 -9.25
N ILE A 21 7.66 4.78 -8.17
CA ILE A 21 8.03 5.19 -6.82
C ILE A 21 9.47 4.74 -6.59
N GLU A 22 10.39 5.71 -6.50
CA GLU A 22 11.79 5.42 -6.18
C GLU A 22 11.90 4.84 -4.76
N THR A 23 12.46 3.64 -4.68
CA THR A 23 12.67 2.91 -3.43
C THR A 23 14.11 2.42 -3.38
N ALA A 24 14.81 2.71 -2.29
CA ALA A 24 16.26 2.49 -2.23
C ALA A 24 16.66 1.13 -1.61
N HIS A 25 15.88 0.63 -0.66
CA HIS A 25 16.16 -0.59 0.09
C HIS A 25 14.91 -1.08 0.84
N PRO A 26 14.89 -2.32 1.38
CA PRO A 26 13.80 -2.80 2.22
C PRO A 26 13.58 -1.86 3.42
N GLY A 27 12.32 -1.61 3.76
CA GLY A 27 11.90 -0.68 4.81
C GLY A 27 11.99 0.81 4.45
N TYR A 28 12.44 1.17 3.24
CA TYR A 28 12.49 2.57 2.80
C TYR A 28 11.10 3.18 2.65
N LEU A 29 10.19 2.45 2.01
CA LEU A 29 8.82 2.88 1.79
C LEU A 29 7.87 1.68 1.76
N GLY A 30 6.88 1.72 2.64
CA GLY A 30 5.72 0.84 2.57
C GLY A 30 4.53 1.53 1.90
N SER A 31 3.66 0.76 1.27
CA SER A 31 2.32 1.19 0.86
C SER A 31 1.31 0.44 1.70
N GLN A 32 0.34 1.15 2.28
CA GLN A 32 -0.73 0.56 3.08
C GLN A 32 -2.10 1.01 2.60
N ASP A 33 -3.02 0.05 2.48
CA ASP A 33 -4.38 0.27 2.00
C ASP A 33 -5.38 -0.68 2.69
N THR A 34 -6.66 -0.30 2.64
CA THR A 34 -7.79 -1.09 3.12
C THR A 34 -8.73 -1.50 1.98
N PHE A 35 -8.96 -2.79 1.83
CA PHE A 35 -9.86 -3.34 0.82
C PHE A 35 -11.11 -3.98 1.44
N TYR A 36 -12.30 -3.76 0.86
CA TYR A 36 -13.50 -4.49 1.27
C TYR A 36 -13.52 -5.87 0.60
N VAL A 37 -13.48 -6.94 1.40
CA VAL A 37 -13.40 -8.32 0.90
C VAL A 37 -14.78 -8.87 0.57
N GLY A 38 -15.78 -8.61 1.42
CA GLY A 38 -17.11 -9.17 1.26
C GLY A 38 -17.90 -9.25 2.57
N ASN A 39 -19.03 -9.95 2.54
CA ASN A 39 -19.86 -10.21 3.71
C ASN A 39 -19.99 -11.72 3.93
N LEU A 40 -19.67 -12.18 5.13
CA LEU A 40 -19.76 -13.58 5.52
C LEU A 40 -20.92 -13.77 6.50
N LYS A 41 -21.82 -14.71 6.18
CA LYS A 41 -23.00 -15.01 7.00
C LYS A 41 -22.58 -15.35 8.44
N GLY A 42 -23.18 -14.67 9.41
CA GLY A 42 -22.89 -14.85 10.84
C GLY A 42 -21.68 -14.05 11.38
N VAL A 43 -20.87 -13.45 10.50
CA VAL A 43 -19.72 -12.61 10.89
C VAL A 43 -19.93 -11.14 10.48
N GLY A 44 -20.51 -10.91 9.30
CA GLY A 44 -20.75 -9.58 8.74
C GLY A 44 -19.71 -9.19 7.70
N ARG A 45 -19.51 -7.87 7.54
CA ARG A 45 -18.57 -7.30 6.56
C ARG A 45 -17.13 -7.60 6.97
N ILE A 46 -16.31 -7.93 5.98
CA ILE A 46 -14.88 -8.19 6.14
C ILE A 46 -14.10 -7.15 5.35
N TYR A 47 -13.13 -6.55 6.02
CA TYR A 47 -12.18 -5.58 5.49
C TYR A 47 -10.77 -6.12 5.68
N GLN A 48 -9.93 -5.96 4.66
CA GLN A 48 -8.54 -6.35 4.67
C GLN A 48 -7.67 -5.11 4.80
N GLN A 49 -6.83 -5.04 5.83
CA GLN A 49 -5.69 -4.14 5.83
C GLN A 49 -4.53 -4.85 5.17
N THR A 50 -3.86 -4.18 4.24
CA THR A 50 -2.68 -4.70 3.54
C THR A 50 -1.55 -3.69 3.65
N PHE A 51 -0.37 -4.17 3.97
CA PHE A 51 0.88 -3.43 3.87
C PHE A 51 1.78 -4.15 2.86
N VAL A 52 2.44 -3.39 1.98
CA VAL A 52 3.43 -3.91 1.03
C VAL A 52 4.66 -3.03 1.06
N ASP A 53 5.83 -3.63 1.28
CA ASP A 53 7.10 -2.94 1.07
C ASP A 53 7.36 -2.80 -0.43
N THR A 54 7.55 -1.55 -0.85
CA THR A 54 7.62 -1.18 -2.26
C THR A 54 8.95 -1.56 -2.91
N TYR A 55 9.99 -1.87 -2.12
CA TYR A 55 11.28 -2.39 -2.61
C TYR A 55 11.27 -3.93 -2.64
N SER A 56 11.11 -4.56 -1.47
CA SER A 56 11.26 -6.02 -1.30
C SER A 56 10.03 -6.83 -1.72
N LYS A 57 8.89 -6.16 -1.93
CA LYS A 57 7.59 -6.77 -2.25
C LYS A 57 7.06 -7.73 -1.16
N VAL A 58 7.61 -7.67 0.05
CA VAL A 58 7.06 -8.36 1.21
C VAL A 58 5.71 -7.73 1.57
N ALA A 59 4.70 -8.57 1.74
CA ALA A 59 3.34 -8.14 2.06
C ALA A 59 2.86 -8.73 3.40
N HIS A 60 2.17 -7.90 4.17
CA HIS A 60 1.46 -8.30 5.37
C HIS A 60 -0.03 -7.98 5.22
N CYS A 61 -0.89 -8.85 5.72
CA CYS A 61 -2.34 -8.71 5.61
C CYS A 61 -3.01 -9.16 6.92
N LYS A 62 -4.07 -8.45 7.31
CA LYS A 62 -4.94 -8.83 8.42
C LYS A 62 -6.39 -8.46 8.10
N LEU A 63 -7.32 -9.37 8.43
CA LEU A 63 -8.75 -9.21 8.21
C LEU A 63 -9.44 -8.68 9.46
N TYR A 64 -10.38 -7.76 9.27
CA TYR A 64 -11.16 -7.13 10.32
C TYR A 64 -12.63 -7.07 9.95
N VAL A 65 -13.49 -7.02 10.96
CA VAL A 65 -14.94 -6.84 10.77
C VAL A 65 -15.37 -5.37 10.71
N THR A 66 -14.43 -4.44 10.90
CA THR A 66 -14.67 -3.00 10.89
C THR A 66 -13.64 -2.26 10.02
N LYS A 67 -14.07 -1.16 9.39
CA LYS A 67 -13.19 -0.22 8.68
C LYS A 67 -12.99 1.02 9.56
N THR A 68 -12.05 0.94 10.50
CA THR A 68 -11.71 2.03 11.42
C THR A 68 -10.21 2.28 11.43
N PRO A 69 -9.73 3.52 11.69
CA PRO A 69 -8.29 3.82 11.64
C PRO A 69 -7.43 2.96 12.55
N ILE A 70 -7.98 2.46 13.67
CA ILE A 70 -7.26 1.60 14.60
C ILE A 70 -6.83 0.26 13.97
N THR A 71 -7.56 -0.26 12.99
CA THR A 71 -7.19 -1.53 12.33
C THR A 71 -5.96 -1.38 11.43
N ALA A 72 -5.76 -0.19 10.84
CA ALA A 72 -4.56 0.13 10.09
C ALA A 72 -3.33 0.20 11.01
N ALA A 73 -3.47 0.87 12.17
CA ALA A 73 -2.43 0.93 13.19
C ALA A 73 -2.14 -0.45 13.79
N ASP A 74 -3.16 -1.29 13.99
CA ASP A 74 -3.01 -2.65 14.51
C ASP A 74 -2.15 -3.52 13.59
N LEU A 75 -2.40 -3.51 12.27
CA LEU A 75 -1.57 -4.25 11.31
C LEU A 75 -0.09 -3.86 11.41
N LEU A 76 0.18 -2.55 11.52
CA LEU A 76 1.54 -2.04 11.62
C LEU A 76 2.24 -2.50 12.89
N ASN A 77 1.59 -2.32 14.04
CA ASN A 77 2.19 -2.63 15.34
C ASN A 77 2.29 -4.14 15.62
N ASP A 78 1.31 -4.93 15.15
CA ASP A 78 1.26 -6.38 15.38
C ASP A 78 2.21 -7.16 14.45
N ARG A 79 2.36 -6.71 13.19
CA ARG A 79 3.03 -7.52 12.15
C ARG A 79 4.18 -6.81 11.47
N VAL A 80 3.97 -5.59 10.98
CA VAL A 80 4.94 -4.93 10.09
C VAL A 80 6.17 -4.47 10.88
N LEU A 81 5.98 -3.58 11.86
CA LEU A 81 7.11 -3.00 12.60
C LEU A 81 7.94 -4.06 13.34
N PRO A 82 7.35 -5.07 14.02
CA PRO A 82 8.12 -6.15 14.64
C PRO A 82 8.92 -6.98 13.63
N PHE A 83 8.35 -7.26 12.45
CA PHE A 83 9.05 -8.01 11.40
C PHE A 83 10.31 -7.27 10.94
N TYR A 84 10.20 -5.99 10.56
CA TYR A 84 11.36 -5.21 10.10
C TYR A 84 12.38 -4.98 11.22
N ALA A 85 11.92 -4.71 12.45
CA ALA A 85 12.81 -4.63 13.61
C ALA A 85 13.61 -5.92 13.83
N SER A 86 13.00 -7.09 13.64
CA SER A 86 13.70 -8.38 13.75
C SER A 86 14.78 -8.60 12.68
N GLN A 87 14.65 -7.92 11.54
CA GLN A 87 15.64 -7.95 10.46
C GLN A 87 16.73 -6.86 10.63
N GLY A 88 16.67 -6.07 11.69
CA GLY A 88 17.55 -4.91 11.89
C GLY A 88 17.31 -3.78 10.90
N LEU A 89 16.11 -3.71 10.31
CA LEU A 89 15.73 -2.73 9.29
C LEU A 89 14.78 -1.67 9.87
N PRO A 90 15.02 -0.37 9.62
CA PRO A 90 14.08 0.68 9.99
C PRO A 90 12.93 0.77 8.97
N MET A 91 11.73 1.09 9.45
CA MET A 91 10.61 1.50 8.60
C MET A 91 10.59 3.03 8.50
N LEU A 92 10.94 3.59 7.34
CA LEU A 92 11.17 5.03 7.20
C LEU A 92 9.92 5.80 6.82
N ARG A 93 9.13 5.27 5.88
CA ARG A 93 7.95 5.95 5.33
C ARG A 93 6.86 4.93 5.03
N ILE A 94 5.62 5.38 5.20
CA ILE A 94 4.44 4.63 4.79
C ILE A 94 3.57 5.58 3.98
N LEU A 95 3.26 5.15 2.76
CA LEU A 95 2.32 5.81 1.87
C LEU A 95 0.94 5.18 2.06
N THR A 96 -0.06 6.02 2.28
CA THR A 96 -1.48 5.65 2.27
C THR A 96 -2.21 6.57 1.33
N ASP A 97 -3.44 6.19 0.95
CA ASP A 97 -4.35 7.14 0.33
C ASP A 97 -4.93 8.11 1.37
N ARG A 98 -5.84 8.99 0.94
CA ARG A 98 -6.59 9.91 1.81
C ARG A 98 -7.92 9.29 2.30
N GLY A 99 -7.96 7.96 2.44
CA GLY A 99 -9.16 7.18 2.76
C GLY A 99 -9.75 7.38 4.16
#